data_AF-M6ZKS9-F1
#
_entry.id   AF-M6ZKS9-F1
#
_cell.length_a   1.000
_cell.length_b   1.000
_cell.length_c   1.000
_cell.angle_alpha   90.00
_cell.angle_beta   90.00
_cell.angle_gamma   90.00
#
_symmetry.space_group_name_H-M   'P 1'
#
loop_
_entity.id
_entity.type
_entity.pdbx_description
1 polymer ?
#
loop_
_entity_poly.entity_id
_entity_poly.type
_entity_poly.pdbx_seq_one_letter_code
_entity_poly.pdbx_strand_id
1 'polypeptide(L)'
;MFGPSLFIGGMLGGGVGTLAKIFVYPDLSVTSFILVGMGAFYAGVASAPIAGMIMICEMIGSYVLLPPLMVVSILTFVLSHKLSLYRAQKENRFQSPAHFWDMNRDFLEEIQVKTWKSRLRAIAVTYDHILLSKIEEEALKIQASDYVVIDRNNRYLGILSLRKVRHTLESRDVIANLITVGDVTDISVPFGKPEDTLAAILKILIDRDMDKIAIVEGNQFIGYFRFADLMKIYFENIFPKNIKS
;
A
#
# COMPACT_ATOMS: atom_id res chain seq x y z
N MET A 1 -9.17 15.81 12.39
CA MET A 1 -9.01 17.14 13.03
C MET A 1 -9.33 18.30 12.07
N PHE A 2 -10.11 18.08 11.02
CA PHE A 2 -10.33 19.06 9.95
C PHE A 2 -11.12 20.30 10.39
N GLY A 3 -12.39 20.14 10.78
CA GLY A 3 -13.26 21.25 11.19
C GLY A 3 -12.69 22.14 12.31
N PRO A 4 -12.18 21.59 13.43
CA PRO A 4 -11.60 22.38 14.51
C PRO A 4 -10.39 23.22 14.08
N SER A 5 -9.54 22.69 13.20
CA SER A 5 -8.36 23.42 12.71
C SER A 5 -8.74 24.62 11.84
N LEU A 6 -9.75 24.47 10.98
CA LEU A 6 -10.27 25.58 10.18
C LEU A 6 -10.89 26.65 11.07
N PHE A 7 -11.66 26.25 12.08
CA PHE A 7 -12.27 27.20 13.01
C PHE A 7 -11.24 28.02 13.76
N ILE A 8 -10.22 27.37 14.34
CA ILE A 8 -9.12 28.07 15.06
C ILE A 8 -8.35 28.98 14.11
N GLY A 9 -8.00 28.50 12.91
CA GLY A 9 -7.33 29.31 11.89
C GLY A 9 -8.14 30.54 11.48
N GLY A 10 -9.45 30.37 11.30
CA GLY A 10 -10.36 31.46 10.97
C GLY A 10 -10.51 32.48 12.10
N MET A 11 -10.57 32.04 13.36
CA MET A 11 -10.60 32.96 14.51
C MET A 11 -9.30 33.77 14.62
N LEU A 12 -8.14 33.13 14.45
CA LEU A 12 -6.84 33.82 14.45
C LEU A 12 -6.74 34.82 13.28
N GLY A 13 -7.12 34.40 12.07
CA GLY A 13 -7.18 35.26 10.90
C GLY A 13 -8.14 36.45 11.09
N GLY A 14 -9.32 36.21 11.66
CA GLY A 14 -10.29 37.27 11.97
C GLY A 14 -9.78 38.25 13.03
N GLY A 15 -9.09 37.76 14.06
CA GLY A 15 -8.44 38.60 15.06
C GLY A 15 -7.37 39.51 14.44
N VAL A 16 -6.46 38.94 13.65
CA VAL A 16 -5.42 39.69 12.93
C VAL A 16 -6.03 40.70 11.95
N GLY A 17 -7.04 40.28 11.17
CA GLY A 17 -7.73 41.16 10.23
C GLY A 17 -8.46 42.31 10.91
N THR A 18 -9.06 42.07 12.07
CA THR A 18 -9.74 43.11 12.86
C THR A 18 -8.74 44.13 13.42
N LEU A 19 -7.61 43.66 13.96
CA LEU A 19 -6.53 44.53 14.41
C LEU A 19 -5.94 45.34 13.26
N ALA A 20 -5.68 44.71 12.10
CA ALA A 20 -5.18 45.39 10.92
C ALA A 20 -6.16 46.47 10.42
N LYS A 21 -7.47 46.20 10.49
CA LYS A 21 -8.50 47.17 10.14
C LYS A 21 -8.50 48.40 11.07
N ILE A 22 -8.27 48.19 12.36
CA ILE A 22 -8.25 49.28 13.36
C ILE A 22 -6.97 50.11 13.26
N PHE A 23 -5.81 49.47 13.11
CA PHE A 23 -4.50 50.13 13.26
C PHE A 23 -3.79 50.48 11.95
N VAL A 24 -4.14 49.83 10.83
CA VAL A 24 -3.40 49.97 9.57
C VAL A 24 -4.24 50.60 8.48
N TYR A 25 -5.38 49.99 8.12
CA TYR A 25 -6.22 50.50 7.03
C TYR A 25 -7.71 50.18 7.29
N PRO A 26 -8.59 51.20 7.41
CA PRO A 26 -10.00 51.00 7.70
C PRO A 26 -10.78 50.19 6.65
N ASP A 27 -10.34 50.20 5.39
CA ASP A 27 -11.03 49.54 4.27
C ASP A 27 -10.60 48.08 4.04
N LEU A 28 -9.82 47.48 4.96
CA LEU A 28 -9.42 46.08 4.86
C LEU A 28 -10.60 45.11 5.04
N SER A 29 -10.64 44.09 4.17
CA SER A 29 -11.58 42.98 4.26
C SER A 29 -11.14 41.96 5.31
N VAL A 30 -11.74 42.00 6.49
CA VAL A 30 -11.50 41.01 7.58
C VAL A 30 -11.76 39.58 7.10
N THR A 31 -12.76 39.39 6.23
CA THR A 31 -13.09 38.09 5.62
C THR A 31 -11.91 37.48 4.87
N SER A 32 -11.11 38.30 4.18
CA SER A 32 -9.93 37.79 3.45
C SER A 32 -8.88 37.22 4.41
N PHE A 33 -8.69 37.85 5.57
CA PHE A 33 -7.77 37.35 6.61
C PHE A 33 -8.30 36.09 7.30
N ILE A 34 -9.61 35.99 7.53
CA ILE A 34 -10.25 34.76 8.03
C ILE A 34 -9.94 33.59 7.09
N LEU A 35 -10.19 33.77 5.79
CA LEU A 35 -10.00 32.72 4.79
C LEU A 35 -8.53 32.29 4.65
N VAL A 36 -7.60 33.26 4.66
CA VAL A 36 -6.16 32.97 4.66
C VAL A 36 -5.74 32.24 5.95
N GLY A 37 -6.23 32.68 7.12
CA GLY A 37 -5.96 32.05 8.40
C GLY A 37 -6.47 30.61 8.50
N MET A 38 -7.67 30.34 7.98
CA MET A 38 -8.25 28.99 7.89
C MET A 38 -7.32 28.05 7.12
N GLY A 39 -6.89 28.46 5.91
CA GLY A 39 -6.05 27.63 5.05
C GLY A 39 -4.64 27.45 5.57
N ALA A 40 -4.01 28.53 6.05
CA ALA A 40 -2.64 28.47 6.55
C ALA A 40 -2.52 27.62 7.82
N PHE A 41 -3.48 27.73 8.75
CA PHE A 41 -3.48 26.91 9.97
C PHE A 41 -3.66 25.43 9.64
N TYR A 42 -4.60 25.10 8.75
CA TYR A 42 -4.82 23.73 8.32
C TYR A 42 -3.60 23.16 7.55
N ALA A 43 -3.00 23.96 6.66
CA ALA A 43 -1.78 23.61 5.94
C ALA A 43 -0.62 23.21 6.89
N GLY A 44 -0.42 23.96 7.98
CA GLY A 44 0.57 23.64 9.00
C GLY A 44 0.24 22.36 9.76
N VAL A 45 -0.99 22.25 10.28
CA VAL A 45 -1.43 21.10 11.08
C VAL A 45 -1.42 19.79 10.29
N ALA A 46 -1.87 19.81 9.04
CA ALA A 46 -1.88 18.64 8.17
C ALA A 46 -0.52 18.36 7.51
N SER A 47 0.44 19.29 7.65
CA SER A 47 1.74 19.24 6.94
C SER A 47 1.60 19.02 5.43
N ALA A 48 0.51 19.54 4.87
CA ALA A 48 0.11 19.38 3.47
C ALA A 48 -0.26 20.75 2.88
N PRO A 49 0.73 21.67 2.72
CA PRO A 49 0.45 23.06 2.38
C PRO A 49 -0.28 23.19 1.05
N ILE A 50 0.14 22.48 0.00
CA ILE A 50 -0.51 22.56 -1.32
C ILE A 50 -1.97 22.12 -1.27
N ALA A 51 -2.25 20.96 -0.65
CA ALA A 51 -3.60 20.41 -0.56
C ALA A 51 -4.52 21.32 0.28
N GLY A 52 -4.02 21.86 1.40
CA GLY A 52 -4.78 22.78 2.24
C GLY A 52 -5.14 24.08 1.53
N MET A 53 -4.23 24.63 0.73
CA MET A 53 -4.49 25.85 -0.05
C MET A 53 -5.57 25.63 -1.11
N ILE A 54 -5.44 24.58 -1.92
CA ILE A 54 -6.40 24.26 -2.99
C ILE A 54 -7.79 24.03 -2.38
N MET A 55 -7.86 23.27 -1.29
CA MET A 55 -9.13 22.97 -0.62
C MET A 55 -9.89 24.23 -0.19
N ILE A 56 -9.20 25.25 0.31
CA ILE A 56 -9.82 26.51 0.73
C ILE A 56 -10.26 27.33 -0.48
N CYS A 57 -9.43 27.43 -1.52
CA CYS A 57 -9.82 28.09 -2.76
C CYS A 57 -11.07 27.46 -3.39
N GLU A 58 -11.15 26.13 -3.40
CA GLU A 58 -12.30 25.38 -3.90
C GLU A 58 -13.54 25.61 -3.04
N MET A 59 -13.42 25.60 -1.71
CA MET A 59 -14.55 25.85 -0.79
C MET A 59 -15.11 27.27 -0.92
N ILE A 60 -14.24 28.26 -1.17
CA ILE A 60 -14.63 29.66 -1.40
C ILE A 60 -15.16 29.85 -2.84
N GLY A 61 -14.78 29.00 -3.77
CA GLY A 61 -15.05 29.15 -5.20
C GLY A 61 -14.26 30.29 -5.85
N SER A 62 -13.12 30.68 -5.28
CA SER A 62 -12.29 31.77 -5.78
C SER A 62 -10.80 31.58 -5.50
N TYR A 63 -9.99 31.91 -6.50
CA TYR A 63 -8.54 31.82 -6.46
C TYR A 63 -7.84 33.18 -6.24
N VAL A 64 -8.61 34.25 -6.04
CA VAL A 64 -8.06 35.61 -5.86
C VAL A 64 -7.13 35.69 -4.64
N LEU A 65 -7.44 34.94 -3.58
CA LEU A 65 -6.64 34.89 -2.35
C LEU A 65 -5.52 33.86 -2.38
N LEU A 66 -5.27 33.18 -3.51
CA LEU A 66 -4.24 32.16 -3.61
C LEU A 66 -2.83 32.70 -3.32
N PRO A 67 -2.37 33.84 -3.89
CA PRO A 67 -1.02 34.34 -3.61
C PRO A 67 -0.74 34.64 -2.12
N PRO A 68 -1.57 35.39 -1.38
CA PRO A 68 -1.31 35.61 0.05
C PRO A 68 -1.45 34.30 0.86
N LEU A 69 -2.37 33.42 0.47
CA LEU A 69 -2.52 32.11 1.10
C LEU A 69 -1.27 31.22 0.91
N MET A 70 -0.60 31.29 -0.24
CA MET A 70 0.67 30.59 -0.50
C MET A 70 1.76 31.04 0.45
N VAL A 71 1.98 32.34 0.56
CA VAL A 71 3.03 32.89 1.42
C VAL A 71 2.80 32.48 2.87
N VAL A 72 1.59 32.68 3.39
CA VAL A 72 1.29 32.38 4.79
C VAL A 72 1.31 30.88 5.04
N SER A 73 0.77 30.05 4.16
CA SER A 73 0.78 28.58 4.34
C SER A 73 2.19 27.99 4.34
N ILE A 74 3.09 28.50 3.49
CA ILE A 74 4.50 28.07 3.47
C ILE A 74 5.20 28.51 4.75
N LEU A 75 5.02 29.77 5.18
CA LEU A 75 5.60 30.26 6.43
C LEU A 75 5.11 29.46 7.63
N THR A 76 3.80 29.19 7.71
CA THR A 76 3.23 28.36 8.77
C THR A 76 3.82 26.96 8.73
N PHE A 77 3.90 26.32 7.55
CA PHE A 77 4.49 24.99 7.41
C PHE A 77 5.95 24.92 7.86
N VAL A 78 6.79 25.88 7.44
CA VAL A 78 8.21 25.92 7.82
C VAL A 78 8.38 26.15 9.32
N LEU A 79 7.60 27.07 9.90
CA LEU A 79 7.66 27.37 11.34
C LEU A 79 7.08 26.24 12.20
N SER A 80 6.06 25.54 11.71
CA SER A 80 5.39 24.46 12.42
C SER A 80 5.99 23.08 12.12
N HIS A 81 7.04 22.97 11.32
CA HIS A 81 7.53 21.68 10.80
C HIS A 81 7.91 20.67 11.91
N LYS A 82 8.30 21.16 13.11
CA LYS A 82 8.62 20.33 14.28
C LYS A 82 7.44 20.02 15.20
N LEU A 83 6.26 20.59 14.91
CA LEU A 83 5.06 20.47 15.72
C LEU A 83 4.00 19.71 14.92
N SER A 84 3.74 18.46 15.30
CA SER A 84 2.66 17.67 14.70
C SER A 84 1.54 17.40 15.71
N LEU A 85 0.30 17.72 15.33
CA LEU A 85 -0.90 17.32 16.09
C LEU A 85 -1.34 15.89 15.78
N TYR A 86 -0.88 15.34 14.66
CA TYR A 86 -1.19 13.98 14.25
C TYR A 86 -0.16 13.01 14.83
N ARG A 87 -0.52 12.29 15.89
CA ARG A 87 0.35 11.27 16.53
C ARG A 87 0.88 10.19 15.58
N ALA A 88 0.15 9.91 14.50
CA ALA A 88 0.54 8.93 13.50
C ALA A 88 1.32 9.53 12.32
N GLN A 89 1.49 10.86 12.26
CA GLN A 89 2.20 11.52 11.19
C GLN A 89 3.70 11.25 11.34
N LYS A 90 4.26 10.67 10.29
CA LYS A 90 5.68 10.37 10.19
C LYS A 90 6.40 11.60 9.65
N GLU A 91 7.60 11.89 10.15
CA GLU A 91 8.34 13.10 9.77
C GLU A 91 8.81 13.04 8.32
N ASN A 92 9.03 11.84 7.81
CA ASN A 92 9.42 11.61 6.43
C ASN A 92 8.74 10.37 5.85
N ARG A 93 8.78 10.26 4.52
CA ARG A 93 8.34 9.05 3.80
C ARG A 93 9.09 7.79 4.28
N PHE A 94 10.28 7.96 4.84
CA PHE A 94 11.18 6.88 5.25
C PHE A 94 10.73 6.17 6.54
N GLN A 95 9.99 6.87 7.39
CA GLN A 95 9.38 6.35 8.60
C GLN A 95 7.97 5.79 8.33
N SER A 96 7.47 5.90 7.09
CA SER A 96 6.18 5.33 6.68
C SER A 96 6.33 3.83 6.39
N PRO A 97 5.59 2.96 7.10
CA PRO A 97 5.59 1.52 6.81
C PRO A 97 5.21 1.18 5.36
N ALA A 98 4.50 2.08 4.67
CA ALA A 98 4.03 1.89 3.31
C ALA A 98 5.13 1.98 2.23
N HIS A 99 6.26 2.67 2.51
CA HIS A 99 7.35 2.89 1.53
C HIS A 99 8.66 2.19 1.93
N PHE A 100 8.60 1.36 2.96
CA PHE A 100 9.79 0.84 3.62
C PHE A 100 10.54 -0.20 2.75
N TRP A 101 9.83 -0.88 1.85
CA TRP A 101 10.37 -1.83 0.87
C TRP A 101 11.18 -1.15 -0.25
N ASP A 102 10.75 0.03 -0.68
CA ASP A 102 11.45 0.81 -1.73
C ASP A 102 12.83 1.29 -1.28
N MET A 103 13.06 1.32 0.03
CA MET A 103 14.24 1.92 0.64
C MET A 103 15.28 0.93 1.11
N ASN A 104 14.85 -0.21 1.65
CA ASN A 104 15.73 -1.25 2.16
C ASN A 104 15.90 -2.37 1.14
N ARG A 105 16.02 -2.01 -0.15
CA ARG A 105 16.30 -2.97 -1.21
C ARG A 105 17.60 -3.72 -0.90
N ASP A 106 18.64 -3.01 -0.46
CA ASP A 106 19.93 -3.59 -0.08
C ASP A 106 19.76 -4.67 1.02
N PHE A 107 18.91 -4.43 2.01
CA PHE A 107 18.61 -5.41 3.06
C PHE A 107 17.80 -6.61 2.56
N LEU A 108 16.84 -6.37 1.66
CA LEU A 108 16.07 -7.43 1.01
C LEU A 108 16.94 -8.28 0.06
N GLU A 109 18.02 -7.69 -0.47
CA GLU A 109 19.03 -8.37 -1.29
C GLU A 109 19.94 -9.28 -0.45
N GLU A 110 20.14 -8.98 0.84
CA GLU A 110 20.93 -9.83 1.76
C GLU A 110 20.15 -11.07 2.25
N ILE A 111 18.82 -11.01 2.32
CA ILE A 111 18.00 -12.12 2.82
C ILE A 111 17.77 -13.15 1.71
N GLN A 112 18.35 -14.34 1.86
CA GLN A 112 18.11 -15.46 0.94
C GLN A 112 16.91 -16.32 1.34
N VAL A 113 16.19 -16.82 0.35
CA VAL A 113 15.03 -17.70 0.51
C VAL A 113 15.38 -19.00 1.25
N LYS A 114 16.56 -19.57 0.99
CA LYS A 114 17.00 -20.85 1.60
C LYS A 114 17.00 -20.82 3.13
N THR A 115 17.27 -19.67 3.75
CA THR A 115 17.28 -19.50 5.21
C THR A 115 15.90 -19.71 5.82
N TRP A 116 14.85 -19.55 5.02
CA TRP A 116 13.45 -19.57 5.45
C TRP A 116 12.67 -20.76 4.89
N LYS A 117 13.33 -21.81 4.39
CA LYS A 117 12.68 -23.02 3.85
C LYS A 117 11.61 -23.62 4.79
N SER A 118 11.80 -23.53 6.11
CA SER A 118 10.84 -24.02 7.11
C SER A 118 9.48 -23.30 7.10
N ARG A 119 9.39 -22.14 6.45
CA ARG A 119 8.15 -21.36 6.31
C ARG A 119 7.43 -21.60 4.99
N LEU A 120 7.97 -22.45 4.11
CA LEU A 120 7.30 -22.86 2.88
C LEU A 120 6.00 -23.58 3.21
N ARG A 121 4.95 -23.23 2.47
CA ARG A 121 3.63 -23.86 2.57
C ARG A 121 3.45 -24.84 1.42
N ALA A 122 2.62 -25.86 1.67
CA ALA A 122 2.20 -26.85 0.67
C ALA A 122 0.67 -27.07 0.64
N ILE A 123 -0.11 -26.17 1.27
CA ILE A 123 -1.55 -26.37 1.45
C ILE A 123 -2.33 -26.08 0.16
N ALA A 124 -2.10 -24.93 -0.48
CA ALA A 124 -2.77 -24.54 -1.73
C ALA A 124 -1.97 -25.00 -2.96
N VAL A 125 -1.80 -26.31 -3.09
CA VAL A 125 -1.08 -26.96 -4.19
C VAL A 125 -2.00 -28.00 -4.83
N THR A 126 -2.02 -28.05 -6.16
CA THR A 126 -2.85 -29.00 -6.91
C THR A 126 -2.12 -29.53 -8.14
N TYR A 127 -2.67 -30.56 -8.76
CA TYR A 127 -2.15 -31.15 -9.99
C TYR A 127 -2.95 -30.69 -11.22
N ASP A 128 -2.26 -30.59 -12.35
CA ASP A 128 -2.80 -30.22 -13.66
C ASP A 128 -4.05 -31.01 -14.10
N HIS A 129 -4.06 -32.32 -13.86
CA HIS A 129 -5.11 -33.23 -14.31
C HIS A 129 -6.35 -33.26 -13.40
N ILE A 130 -6.36 -32.50 -12.30
CA ILE A 130 -7.53 -32.42 -11.41
C ILE A 130 -8.60 -31.55 -12.07
N LEU A 131 -9.87 -31.93 -11.89
CA LEU A 131 -11.00 -31.12 -12.34
C LEU A 131 -11.08 -29.82 -11.55
N LEU A 132 -11.29 -28.71 -12.26
CA LEU A 132 -11.37 -27.38 -11.67
C LEU A 132 -12.47 -27.28 -10.61
N SER A 133 -13.63 -27.88 -10.85
CA SER A 133 -14.77 -27.87 -9.92
C SER A 133 -14.44 -28.41 -8.52
N LYS A 134 -13.58 -29.43 -8.45
CA LYS A 134 -13.10 -29.97 -7.18
C LYS A 134 -12.25 -28.95 -6.41
N ILE A 135 -11.41 -28.20 -7.12
CA ILE A 135 -10.57 -27.15 -6.53
C ILE A 135 -11.41 -25.98 -6.06
N GLU A 136 -12.46 -25.61 -6.78
CA GLU A 136 -13.38 -24.55 -6.35
C GLU A 136 -14.11 -24.90 -5.04
N GLU A 137 -14.51 -26.16 -4.87
CA GLU A 137 -15.11 -26.65 -3.62
C GLU A 137 -14.10 -26.66 -2.46
N GLU A 138 -12.88 -27.15 -2.71
CA GLU A 138 -11.81 -27.19 -1.71
C GLU A 138 -11.35 -25.77 -1.30
N ALA A 139 -11.33 -24.83 -2.24
CA ALA A 139 -10.91 -23.45 -2.01
C ALA A 139 -11.78 -22.73 -0.98
N LEU A 140 -13.08 -23.07 -0.90
CA LEU A 140 -13.98 -22.53 0.12
C LEU A 140 -13.58 -22.96 1.54
N LYS A 141 -13.03 -24.16 1.70
CA LYS A 141 -12.63 -24.73 3.00
C LYS A 141 -11.35 -24.08 3.52
N ILE A 142 -10.40 -23.80 2.62
CA ILE A 142 -9.08 -23.23 2.99
C ILE A 142 -8.95 -21.73 2.71
N GLN A 143 -10.00 -21.09 2.19
CA GLN A 143 -10.04 -19.68 1.77
C GLN A 143 -8.88 -19.28 0.84
N ALA A 144 -8.49 -20.18 -0.06
CA ALA A 144 -7.40 -19.94 -1.00
C ALA A 144 -7.91 -19.21 -2.26
N SER A 145 -7.27 -18.10 -2.62
CA SER A 145 -7.53 -17.37 -3.87
C SER A 145 -6.80 -17.94 -5.08
N ASP A 146 -5.64 -18.56 -4.85
CA ASP A 146 -4.72 -19.03 -5.88
C ASP A 146 -4.06 -20.33 -5.44
N TYR A 147 -3.78 -21.20 -6.42
CA TYR A 147 -3.17 -22.50 -6.23
C TYR A 147 -1.91 -22.63 -7.06
N VAL A 148 -0.85 -23.16 -6.45
CA VAL A 148 0.32 -23.59 -7.22
C VAL A 148 -0.02 -24.89 -7.93
N VAL A 149 0.27 -24.96 -9.22
CA VAL A 149 -0.03 -26.11 -10.06
C VAL A 149 1.27 -26.84 -10.39
N ILE A 150 1.26 -28.14 -10.13
CA ILE A 150 2.37 -29.04 -10.40
C ILE A 150 1.95 -30.19 -11.33
N ASP A 151 2.91 -30.79 -12.00
CA ASP A 151 2.69 -32.00 -12.79
C ASP A 151 2.77 -33.28 -11.93
N ARG A 152 2.51 -34.43 -12.54
CA ARG A 152 2.59 -35.74 -11.87
C ARG A 152 3.98 -36.10 -11.34
N ASN A 153 5.03 -35.44 -11.83
CA ASN A 153 6.41 -35.62 -11.41
C ASN A 153 6.85 -34.57 -10.36
N ASN A 154 5.88 -33.85 -9.77
CA ASN A 154 6.10 -32.78 -8.79
C ASN A 154 6.96 -31.62 -9.32
N ARG A 155 6.87 -31.36 -10.63
CA ARG A 155 7.49 -30.18 -11.27
C ARG A 155 6.47 -29.05 -11.32
N TYR A 156 6.93 -27.83 -11.05
CA TYR A 156 6.10 -26.64 -11.14
C TYR A 156 5.67 -26.36 -12.59
N LEU A 157 4.38 -26.08 -12.79
CA LEU A 157 3.81 -25.71 -14.08
C LEU A 157 3.38 -24.25 -14.14
N GLY A 158 2.79 -23.72 -13.06
CA GLY A 158 2.23 -22.38 -13.05
C GLY A 158 1.37 -22.10 -11.84
N ILE A 159 0.56 -21.05 -11.93
CA ILE A 159 -0.40 -20.69 -10.87
C ILE A 159 -1.81 -20.60 -11.46
N LEU A 160 -2.76 -21.19 -10.75
CA LEU A 160 -4.19 -21.04 -10.99
C LEU A 160 -4.74 -19.94 -10.09
N SER A 161 -5.32 -18.88 -10.69
CA SER A 161 -6.05 -17.86 -9.93
C SER A 161 -7.56 -18.04 -10.08
N LEU A 162 -8.23 -18.48 -9.02
CA LEU A 162 -9.68 -18.73 -9.04
C LEU A 162 -10.49 -17.44 -9.26
N ARG A 163 -9.91 -16.28 -8.94
CA ARG A 163 -10.52 -14.97 -9.24
C ARG A 163 -10.63 -14.74 -10.75
N LYS A 164 -9.56 -15.00 -11.49
CA LYS A 164 -9.52 -14.83 -12.96
C LYS A 164 -10.41 -15.87 -13.66
N VAL A 165 -10.45 -17.09 -13.13
CA VAL A 165 -11.20 -18.19 -13.72
C VAL A 165 -12.71 -17.98 -13.62
N ARG A 166 -13.22 -17.52 -12.47
CA ARG A 166 -14.67 -17.25 -12.28
C ARG A 166 -15.22 -16.27 -13.32
N HIS A 167 -14.49 -15.19 -13.61
CA HIS A 167 -14.88 -14.22 -14.64
C HIS A 167 -14.91 -14.79 -16.06
N THR A 168 -14.18 -15.89 -16.32
CA THR A 168 -14.11 -16.52 -17.65
C THR A 168 -15.20 -17.59 -17.83
N LEU A 169 -15.70 -18.17 -16.73
CA LEU A 169 -16.62 -19.31 -16.75
C LEU A 169 -18.10 -18.98 -16.63
N GLU A 170 -18.47 -17.74 -16.29
CA GLU A 170 -19.87 -17.25 -16.28
C GLU A 170 -20.59 -17.43 -17.64
N SER A 171 -19.87 -17.83 -18.69
CA SER A 171 -20.40 -18.08 -20.04
C SER A 171 -20.68 -19.56 -20.39
N ARG A 172 -20.37 -20.55 -19.53
CA ARG A 172 -20.33 -21.99 -19.94
C ARG A 172 -20.84 -23.00 -18.89
N ASP A 173 -22.15 -23.05 -18.65
CA ASP A 173 -22.78 -23.98 -17.69
C ASP A 173 -22.62 -25.49 -17.98
N VAL A 174 -22.37 -25.90 -19.23
CA VAL A 174 -22.36 -27.33 -19.61
C VAL A 174 -20.96 -27.95 -19.60
N ILE A 175 -19.89 -27.15 -19.70
CA ILE A 175 -18.50 -27.63 -19.87
C ILE A 175 -17.69 -27.51 -18.57
N ALA A 176 -18.18 -26.78 -17.56
CA ALA A 176 -17.45 -26.53 -16.31
C ALA A 176 -16.93 -27.81 -15.62
N ASN A 177 -17.64 -28.94 -15.77
CA ASN A 177 -17.25 -30.23 -15.19
C ASN A 177 -16.22 -31.04 -16.00
N LEU A 178 -15.80 -30.55 -17.17
CA LEU A 178 -14.78 -31.17 -18.01
C LEU A 178 -13.46 -30.39 -18.02
N ILE A 179 -13.44 -29.17 -17.46
CA ILE A 179 -12.26 -28.32 -17.43
C ILE A 179 -11.31 -28.82 -16.34
N THR A 180 -10.08 -29.10 -16.75
CA THR A 180 -9.00 -29.44 -15.81
C THR A 180 -8.31 -28.17 -15.34
N VAL A 181 -7.60 -28.27 -14.20
CA VAL A 181 -6.77 -27.18 -13.69
C VAL A 181 -5.73 -26.76 -14.73
N GLY A 182 -5.12 -27.71 -15.43
CA GLY A 182 -4.12 -27.45 -16.47
C GLY A 182 -4.62 -26.53 -17.58
N ASP A 183 -5.90 -26.64 -17.95
CA ASP A 183 -6.51 -25.84 -19.04
C ASP A 183 -6.63 -24.34 -18.69
N VAL A 184 -6.67 -24.00 -17.40
CA VAL A 184 -6.87 -22.64 -16.90
C VAL A 184 -5.68 -22.14 -16.05
N THR A 185 -4.58 -22.87 -16.05
CA THR A 185 -3.35 -22.51 -15.34
C THR A 185 -2.59 -21.43 -16.10
N ASP A 186 -2.15 -20.37 -15.40
CA ASP A 186 -1.22 -19.41 -15.98
C ASP A 186 0.21 -19.96 -15.88
N ILE A 187 0.69 -20.51 -17.00
CA ILE A 187 2.04 -21.08 -17.15
C ILE A 187 3.14 -20.02 -17.34
N SER A 188 2.77 -18.75 -17.50
CA SER A 188 3.73 -17.65 -17.67
C SER A 188 4.32 -17.17 -16.35
N VAL A 189 3.74 -17.61 -15.22
CA VAL A 189 4.13 -17.17 -13.88
C VAL A 189 5.46 -17.85 -13.49
N PRO A 190 6.54 -17.08 -13.28
CA PRO A 190 7.82 -17.65 -12.91
C PRO A 190 7.83 -18.19 -11.47
N PHE A 191 8.77 -19.09 -11.20
CA PHE A 191 9.06 -19.61 -9.87
C PHE A 191 10.34 -18.98 -9.31
N GLY A 192 10.46 -18.98 -7.98
CA GLY A 192 11.69 -18.64 -7.27
C GLY A 192 12.55 -19.87 -6.99
N LYS A 193 13.82 -19.63 -6.67
CA LYS A 193 14.80 -20.63 -6.24
C LYS A 193 15.23 -20.37 -4.80
N PRO A 194 15.73 -21.39 -4.07
CA PRO A 194 16.28 -21.19 -2.72
C PRO A 194 17.41 -20.16 -2.65
N GLU A 195 18.17 -20.00 -3.71
CA GLU A 195 19.30 -19.06 -3.78
C GLU A 195 18.86 -17.61 -4.01
N ASP A 196 17.61 -17.41 -4.47
CA ASP A 196 17.07 -16.08 -4.75
C ASP A 196 16.96 -15.25 -3.47
N THR A 197 17.04 -13.94 -3.65
CA THR A 197 16.88 -12.97 -2.58
C THR A 197 15.40 -12.66 -2.34
N LEU A 198 15.07 -12.24 -1.13
CA LEU A 198 13.73 -11.81 -0.77
C LEU A 198 13.25 -10.66 -1.67
N ALA A 199 14.17 -9.75 -2.06
CA ALA A 199 13.91 -8.68 -3.03
C ALA A 199 13.43 -9.22 -4.38
N ALA A 200 14.13 -10.22 -4.94
CA ALA A 200 13.80 -10.79 -6.25
C ALA A 200 12.43 -11.46 -6.23
N ILE A 201 12.15 -12.25 -5.19
CA ILE A 201 10.87 -12.95 -5.01
C ILE A 201 9.72 -11.96 -4.86
N LEU A 202 9.88 -10.93 -4.02
CA LEU A 202 8.85 -9.92 -3.79
C LEU A 202 8.55 -9.11 -5.06
N LYS A 203 9.60 -8.76 -5.82
CA LYS A 203 9.46 -8.08 -7.11
C LYS A 203 8.60 -8.89 -8.08
N ILE A 204 8.84 -10.20 -8.19
CA ILE A 204 8.03 -11.08 -9.05
C ILE A 204 6.55 -11.05 -8.64
N LEU A 205 6.24 -11.13 -7.34
CA LEU A 205 4.86 -11.09 -6.85
C LEU A 205 4.15 -9.78 -7.20
N ILE A 206 4.85 -8.65 -7.03
CA ILE A 206 4.30 -7.32 -7.32
C ILE A 206 4.11 -7.11 -8.82
N ASP A 207 5.14 -7.41 -9.62
CA ASP A 207 5.11 -7.20 -11.08
C ASP A 207 4.06 -8.09 -11.77
N ARG A 208 3.68 -9.23 -11.16
CA ARG A 208 2.68 -10.17 -11.67
C ARG A 208 1.32 -10.08 -10.98
N ASP A 209 1.15 -9.20 -10.00
CA ASP A 209 -0.04 -9.07 -9.17
C ASP A 209 -0.52 -10.42 -8.59
N MET A 210 0.42 -11.14 -7.96
CA MET A 210 0.21 -12.48 -7.41
C MET A 210 0.33 -12.49 -5.89
N ASP A 211 -0.48 -13.31 -5.21
CA ASP A 211 -0.37 -13.54 -3.76
C ASP A 211 0.69 -14.60 -3.40
N LYS A 212 1.03 -15.48 -4.34
CA LYS A 212 1.87 -16.67 -4.10
C LYS A 212 2.95 -16.83 -5.14
N ILE A 213 4.10 -17.36 -4.70
CA ILE A 213 5.21 -17.74 -5.57
C ILE A 213 5.75 -19.09 -5.16
N ALA A 214 5.82 -20.00 -6.13
CA ALA A 214 6.40 -21.32 -5.95
C ALA A 214 7.92 -21.23 -5.83
N ILE A 215 8.49 -22.05 -4.97
CA ILE A 215 9.94 -22.24 -4.84
C ILE A 215 10.28 -23.64 -5.38
N VAL A 216 11.24 -23.68 -6.30
CA VAL A 216 11.70 -24.88 -6.98
C VAL A 216 13.18 -25.06 -6.72
N GLU A 217 13.57 -26.24 -6.27
CA GLU A 217 14.97 -26.62 -6.07
C GLU A 217 15.36 -27.68 -7.10
N GLY A 218 16.34 -27.37 -7.95
CA GLY A 218 16.67 -28.16 -9.12
C GLY A 218 15.51 -28.15 -10.14
N ASN A 219 14.68 -29.19 -10.09
CA ASN A 219 13.49 -29.35 -10.94
C ASN A 219 12.24 -29.78 -10.15
N GLN A 220 12.30 -29.71 -8.83
CA GLN A 220 11.25 -30.19 -7.94
C GLN A 220 10.63 -29.03 -7.18
N PHE A 221 9.30 -28.99 -7.15
CA PHE A 221 8.58 -28.08 -6.29
C PHE A 221 8.77 -28.46 -4.82
N ILE A 222 9.21 -27.52 -3.99
CA ILE A 222 9.45 -27.74 -2.56
C ILE A 222 8.48 -26.99 -1.65
N GLY A 223 7.68 -26.08 -2.22
CA GLY A 223 6.68 -25.29 -1.49
C GLY A 223 6.52 -23.89 -2.07
N TYR A 224 5.67 -23.08 -1.45
CA TYR A 224 5.45 -21.69 -1.87
C TYR A 224 5.51 -20.72 -0.70
N PHE A 225 5.78 -19.45 -1.01
CA PHE A 225 5.57 -18.33 -0.10
C PHE A 225 4.35 -17.52 -0.51
N ARG A 226 3.62 -17.00 0.47
CA ARG A 226 2.66 -15.91 0.24
C ARG A 226 3.33 -14.56 0.44
N PHE A 227 2.76 -13.52 -0.16
CA PHE A 227 3.14 -12.15 0.11
C PHE A 227 3.22 -11.88 1.62
N ALA A 228 2.18 -12.27 2.38
CA ALA A 228 2.16 -12.12 3.84
C ALA A 228 3.31 -12.85 4.58
N ASP A 229 3.78 -13.99 4.06
CA ASP A 229 4.89 -14.73 4.67
C ASP A 229 6.23 -13.99 4.44
N LEU A 230 6.44 -13.47 3.23
CA LEU A 230 7.61 -12.65 2.90
C LEU A 230 7.64 -11.36 3.71
N MET A 231 6.46 -10.73 3.87
CA MET A 231 6.32 -9.52 4.68
C MET A 231 6.71 -9.77 6.14
N LYS A 232 6.27 -10.91 6.69
CA LYS A 232 6.62 -11.33 8.06
C LYS A 232 8.11 -11.60 8.21
N ILE A 233 8.75 -12.26 7.24
CA ILE A 233 10.19 -12.52 7.24
C ILE A 233 10.96 -11.20 7.32
N TYR A 234 10.65 -10.25 6.45
CA TYR A 234 11.33 -8.96 6.45
C TYR A 234 11.14 -8.18 7.76
N PHE A 235 9.92 -8.09 8.30
CA PHE A 235 9.71 -7.36 9.55
C PHE A 235 10.47 -7.98 10.73
N GLU A 236 10.58 -9.32 10.77
CA GLU A 236 11.37 -10.02 11.79
C GLU A 236 12.88 -9.76 11.67
N ASN A 237 13.39 -9.55 10.45
CA ASN A 237 14.81 -9.27 10.23
C ASN A 237 15.16 -7.79 10.48
N ILE A 238 14.24 -6.86 10.23
CA ILE A 238 14.47 -5.42 10.46
C ILE A 238 14.24 -5.01 11.90
N PHE A 239 13.21 -5.56 12.54
CA PHE A 239 12.91 -5.34 13.94
C PHE A 239 13.22 -6.64 14.70
N PRO A 240 14.50 -7.08 14.76
CA PRO A 240 14.85 -8.23 15.56
C PRO A 240 14.38 -7.94 16.99
N LYS A 241 13.65 -8.88 17.59
CA LYS A 241 13.07 -8.78 18.93
C LYS A 241 14.15 -8.41 19.97
N ASN A 242 14.42 -7.11 20.13
CA ASN A 242 15.29 -6.54 21.14
C ASN A 242 14.63 -5.31 21.77
N ILE A 243 13.34 -5.43 22.11
CA ILE A 243 12.71 -4.59 23.13
C ILE A 243 12.13 -5.53 24.18
N LYS A 244 13.03 -6.10 25.00
CA LYS A 244 12.74 -6.35 26.40
C LYS A 244 13.42 -5.22 27.18
N SER A 245 12.65 -4.22 27.55
CA SER A 245 12.91 -3.36 28.71
C SER A 245 11.58 -3.14 29.42
#